data_AF-A0A9W4CEJ4-F1
#
_entry.id   AF-A0A9W4CEJ4-F1
#
_cell.length_a   1.000
_cell.length_b   1.000
_cell.length_c   1.000
_cell.angle_alpha   90.00
_cell.angle_beta   90.00
_cell.angle_gamma   90.00
#
_symmetry.space_group_name_H-M   'P 1'
#
loop_
_entity.id
_entity.type
_entity.pdbx_description
1 polymer ?
#
loop_
_entity_poly.entity_id
_entity_poly.type
_entity_poly.pdbx_seq_one_letter_code
_entity_poly.pdbx_strand_id
1 'polypeptide(L)'
;MLGVFVSMVIWQADFYRRPLKDTTGKPLWELLVCDQTRQVEFIAMCPQSQANSTWLIEQLQQAIVIQKPERIQVFRPQSFSLLEMAGKALGISVEPSRNTMALKQWLEERSKVYSKLENYTGEPYNPVTLDQPPPLPLPENLWGDRWRFANLSAGNLQAFFADSPIPILQTPDEFLPLNLGLASVVAIPGIVIDGGKKSMPLARWLAEIKPFSCNYIAGSPDGLILESGLIDRWVIATFEDAEVIEAAKTFEVRKQLAKGLHFLLVQPDDSGMTFSGFWLLKGELKN
;
A
#
# COMPACT_ATOMS: atom_id res chain seq x y z
N MET A 1 -14.64 -7.58 32.41
CA MET A 1 -13.52 -6.62 32.56
C MET A 1 -13.20 -6.14 31.15
N LEU A 2 -13.76 -5.01 30.73
CA LEU A 2 -13.53 -4.46 29.40
C LEU A 2 -12.06 -4.01 29.35
N GLY A 3 -11.26 -4.71 28.52
CA GLY A 3 -9.91 -4.26 28.21
C GLY A 3 -10.01 -2.87 27.59
N VAL A 4 -9.31 -1.91 28.18
CA VAL A 4 -9.10 -0.61 27.57
C VAL A 4 -8.30 -0.86 26.29
N PHE A 5 -8.96 -0.79 25.14
CA PHE A 5 -8.27 -0.72 23.86
C PHE A 5 -7.50 0.61 23.87
N VAL A 6 -6.20 0.55 24.16
CA VAL A 6 -5.32 1.68 23.88
C VAL A 6 -5.31 1.81 22.36
N SER A 7 -5.87 2.92 21.84
CA SER A 7 -5.83 3.18 20.41
C SER A 7 -4.38 3.36 19.99
N MET A 8 -3.86 2.43 19.17
CA MET A 8 -2.49 2.56 18.66
C MET A 8 -2.37 3.85 17.84
N VAL A 9 -1.42 4.70 18.20
CA VAL A 9 -1.15 5.94 17.47
C VAL A 9 -0.17 5.62 16.33
N ILE A 10 -0.68 5.62 15.11
CA ILE A 10 0.10 5.44 13.89
C ILE A 10 0.25 6.80 13.22
N TRP A 11 1.50 7.19 12.97
CA TRP A 11 1.79 8.34 12.14
C TRP A 11 2.03 7.95 10.69
N GLN A 12 1.79 8.90 9.79
CA GLN A 12 2.08 8.83 8.37
C GLN A 12 3.01 9.99 8.04
N ALA A 13 4.12 9.71 7.35
CA ALA A 13 5.11 10.74 7.04
C ALA A 13 5.53 10.75 5.55
N ASP A 14 5.77 11.95 5.04
CA ASP A 14 6.44 12.20 3.76
C ASP A 14 7.57 13.21 3.97
N PHE A 15 8.73 12.93 3.37
CA PHE A 15 9.83 13.88 3.32
C PHE A 15 10.36 13.95 1.90
N TYR A 16 9.99 14.99 1.14
CA TYR A 16 10.37 15.07 -0.26
C TYR A 16 10.45 16.50 -0.77
N ARG A 17 11.04 16.65 -1.95
CA ARG A 17 11.10 17.93 -2.68
C ARG A 17 9.70 18.43 -3.01
N ARG A 18 9.51 19.74 -2.87
CA ARG A 18 8.31 20.47 -3.27
C ARG A 18 8.63 21.31 -4.52
N PRO A 19 7.62 21.74 -5.30
CA PRO A 19 7.81 22.65 -6.44
C PRO A 19 8.09 24.08 -5.96
N LEU A 20 9.04 24.21 -5.03
CA LEU A 20 9.43 25.44 -4.37
C LEU A 20 10.95 25.56 -4.39
N LYS A 21 11.43 26.79 -4.47
CA LYS A 21 12.87 27.10 -4.38
C LYS A 21 13.20 27.96 -3.16
N ASP A 22 14.41 27.82 -2.66
CA ASP A 22 14.97 28.69 -1.63
C ASP A 22 15.43 30.03 -2.24
N THR A 23 15.96 30.92 -1.39
CA THR A 23 16.47 32.24 -1.81
C THR A 23 17.67 32.15 -2.75
N THR A 24 18.32 30.99 -2.85
CA THR A 24 19.44 30.72 -3.76
C THR A 24 18.98 30.02 -5.05
N GLY A 25 17.68 29.76 -5.20
CA GLY A 25 17.09 29.07 -6.35
C GLY A 25 17.17 27.54 -6.29
N LYS A 26 17.59 26.95 -5.17
CA LYS A 26 17.68 25.49 -5.02
C LYS A 26 16.36 24.88 -4.52
N PRO A 27 16.08 23.60 -4.81
CA PRO A 27 14.87 22.93 -4.33
C PRO A 27 14.71 22.94 -2.81
N LEU A 28 13.49 23.18 -2.34
CA LEU A 28 13.10 23.00 -0.94
C LEU A 28 12.57 21.58 -0.70
N TRP A 29 12.97 21.02 0.43
CA TRP A 29 12.43 19.78 0.98
C TRP A 29 11.46 20.10 2.10
N GLU A 30 10.45 19.26 2.26
CA GLU A 30 9.48 19.41 3.32
C GLU A 30 9.11 18.07 3.94
N LEU A 31 9.13 18.04 5.26
CA LEU A 31 8.62 16.97 6.10
C LEU A 31 7.16 17.28 6.45
N LEU A 32 6.28 16.34 6.16
CA LEU A 32 4.93 16.27 6.69
C LEU A 32 4.81 15.04 7.56
N VAL A 33 4.19 15.21 8.73
CA VAL A 33 3.83 14.11 9.62
C VAL A 33 2.41 14.34 10.11
N CYS A 34 1.54 13.34 9.99
CA CYS A 34 0.22 13.39 10.59
C CYS A 34 -0.16 12.04 11.21
N ASP A 35 -1.10 12.03 12.15
CA ASP A 35 -1.78 10.80 12.54
C ASP A 35 -2.84 10.41 11.49
N GLN A 36 -3.47 9.23 11.67
CA GLN A 36 -4.50 8.74 10.75
C GLN A 36 -5.77 9.59 10.73
N THR A 37 -6.03 10.40 11.77
CA THR A 37 -7.21 11.26 11.88
C THR A 37 -6.95 12.73 11.53
N ARG A 38 -5.68 13.10 11.27
CA ARG A 38 -5.21 14.48 11.09
C ARG A 38 -5.53 15.40 12.27
N GLN A 39 -5.62 14.85 13.48
CA GLN A 39 -5.65 15.63 14.71
C GLN A 39 -4.25 16.10 15.13
N VAL A 40 -3.23 15.34 14.72
CA VAL A 40 -1.83 15.73 14.85
C VAL A 40 -1.30 16.02 13.45
N GLU A 41 -0.78 17.22 13.25
CA GLU A 41 -0.13 17.66 12.02
C GLU A 41 1.17 18.40 12.37
N PHE A 42 2.27 18.00 11.76
CA PHE A 42 3.57 18.64 11.89
C PHE A 42 4.19 18.85 10.51
N ILE A 43 4.72 20.05 10.28
CA ILE A 43 5.36 20.46 9.03
C ILE A 43 6.69 21.12 9.34
N ALA A 44 7.73 20.76 8.60
CA ALA A 44 9.00 21.46 8.61
C ALA A 44 9.59 21.51 7.20
N MET A 45 10.23 22.62 6.84
CA MET A 45 10.92 22.79 5.54
C MET A 45 12.41 23.00 5.74
N CYS A 46 13.21 22.51 4.80
CA CYS A 46 14.64 22.79 4.76
C CYS A 46 15.17 22.95 3.33
N PRO A 47 16.30 23.66 3.15
CA PRO A 47 17.06 23.64 1.92
C PRO A 47 17.58 22.23 1.60
N GLN A 48 17.84 21.95 0.33
CA GLN A 48 18.40 20.67 -0.12
C GLN A 48 19.71 20.28 0.59
N SER A 49 20.55 21.24 1.00
CA SER A 49 21.80 20.95 1.72
C SER A 49 21.60 20.37 3.12
N GLN A 50 20.40 20.53 3.70
CA GLN A 50 20.05 20.05 5.03
C GLN A 50 19.16 18.81 4.99
N ALA A 51 18.75 18.35 3.80
CA ALA A 51 17.83 17.23 3.65
C ALA A 51 18.51 15.88 3.93
N ASN A 52 18.68 15.56 5.21
CA ASN A 52 19.37 14.37 5.70
C ASN A 52 18.72 13.83 7.00
N SER A 53 19.21 12.68 7.48
CA SER A 53 18.65 12.02 8.68
C SER A 53 18.86 12.82 9.96
N THR A 54 19.97 13.56 10.12
CA THR A 54 20.20 14.41 11.30
C THR A 54 19.12 15.47 11.44
N TRP A 55 18.81 16.16 10.33
CA TRP A 55 17.73 17.15 10.31
C TRP A 55 16.38 16.51 10.64
N LEU A 56 16.08 15.34 10.07
CA LEU A 56 14.85 14.61 10.38
C LEU A 56 14.74 14.22 11.85
N ILE A 57 15.84 13.80 12.49
CA ILE A 57 15.87 13.48 13.92
C ILE A 57 15.46 14.71 14.74
N GLU A 58 16.07 15.87 14.46
CA GLU A 58 15.76 17.12 15.17
C GLU A 58 14.31 17.56 14.99
N GLN A 59 13.74 17.41 13.79
CA GLN A 59 12.35 17.78 13.54
C GLN A 59 11.37 16.78 14.16
N LEU A 60 11.62 15.48 14.02
CA LEU A 60 10.77 14.45 14.63
C LEU A 60 10.82 14.50 16.16
N GLN A 61 11.96 14.86 16.77
CA GLN A 61 12.06 15.09 18.22
C GLN A 61 11.08 16.17 18.70
N GLN A 62 10.88 17.23 17.93
CA GLN A 62 9.91 18.27 18.25
C GLN A 62 8.48 17.76 18.11
N ALA A 63 8.19 16.99 17.05
CA ALA A 63 6.87 16.43 16.81
C ALA A 63 6.44 15.46 17.93
N ILE A 64 7.33 14.58 18.39
CA ILE A 64 6.99 13.53 19.38
C ILE A 64 6.69 14.06 20.78
N VAL A 65 7.07 15.31 21.07
CA VAL A 65 6.68 15.98 22.33
C VAL A 65 5.17 16.18 22.40
N ILE A 66 4.51 16.35 21.25
CA ILE A 66 3.05 16.47 21.16
C ILE A 66 2.41 15.10 21.47
N GLN A 67 2.87 14.07 20.76
CA GLN A 67 2.42 12.70 20.93
C GLN A 67 3.48 11.76 20.34
N LYS A 68 3.93 10.74 21.08
CA LYS A 68 4.84 9.74 20.51
C LYS A 68 4.04 8.63 19.82
N PRO A 69 4.24 8.36 18.52
CA PRO A 69 3.58 7.25 17.84
C PRO A 69 4.24 5.91 18.21
N GLU A 70 3.51 4.82 18.00
CA GLU A 70 4.08 3.47 18.07
C GLU A 70 4.91 3.16 16.81
N ARG A 71 4.44 3.64 15.66
CA ARG A 71 5.12 3.51 14.37
C ARG A 71 4.81 4.65 13.41
N ILE A 72 5.70 4.87 12.45
CA ILE A 72 5.56 5.82 11.35
C ILE A 72 5.47 5.04 10.04
N GLN A 73 4.41 5.28 9.27
CA GLN A 73 4.20 4.72 7.95
C GLN A 73 4.68 5.69 6.88
N VAL A 74 5.48 5.19 5.93
CA VAL A 74 6.05 6.00 4.85
C VAL A 74 5.75 5.33 3.51
N PHE A 75 5.18 6.10 2.57
CA PHE A 75 4.82 5.56 1.26
C PHE A 75 5.86 5.82 0.17
N ARG A 76 6.80 6.75 0.40
CA ARG A 76 7.73 7.21 -0.61
C ARG A 76 9.08 6.48 -0.50
N PRO A 77 9.52 5.73 -1.53
CA PRO A 77 10.81 5.02 -1.51
C PRO A 77 11.99 5.97 -1.30
N GLN A 78 11.97 7.14 -1.94
CA GLN A 78 13.09 8.09 -1.95
C GLN A 78 13.43 8.65 -0.57
N SER A 79 12.50 8.61 0.39
CA SER A 79 12.67 9.15 1.74
C SER A 79 12.66 8.08 2.83
N PHE A 80 12.32 6.85 2.49
CA PHE A 80 12.16 5.76 3.44
C PHE A 80 13.42 5.54 4.28
N SER A 81 14.60 5.41 3.66
CA SER A 81 15.86 5.15 4.38
C SER A 81 16.24 6.27 5.35
N LEU A 82 16.00 7.54 4.97
CA LEU A 82 16.26 8.69 5.83
C LEU A 82 15.34 8.69 7.06
N LEU A 83 14.05 8.43 6.85
CA LEU A 83 13.06 8.34 7.93
C LEU A 83 13.29 7.12 8.82
N GLU A 84 13.67 5.97 8.25
CA GLU A 84 14.00 4.76 8.99
C GLU A 84 15.20 4.98 9.94
N MET A 85 16.26 5.63 9.45
CA MET A 85 17.39 6.03 10.30
C MET A 85 16.95 6.97 11.43
N ALA A 86 16.10 7.95 11.13
CA ALA A 86 15.60 8.88 12.14
C ALA A 86 14.71 8.20 13.18
N GLY A 87 13.78 7.34 12.76
CA GLY A 87 12.92 6.58 13.67
C GLY A 87 13.73 5.63 14.56
N LYS A 88 14.74 4.95 14.01
CA LYS A 88 15.66 4.11 14.80
C LYS A 88 16.37 4.91 15.89
N ALA A 89 16.86 6.12 15.60
CA ALA A 89 17.49 6.99 16.59
C ALA A 89 16.52 7.44 17.70
N LEU A 90 15.23 7.50 17.41
CA LEU A 90 14.17 7.93 18.34
C LEU A 90 13.42 6.77 19.01
N GLY A 91 13.81 5.52 18.70
CA GLY A 91 13.14 4.33 19.18
C GLY A 91 11.68 4.25 18.71
N ILE A 92 11.43 4.54 17.43
CA ILE A 92 10.13 4.47 16.77
C ILE A 92 10.28 3.58 15.53
N SER A 93 9.39 2.61 15.37
CA SER A 93 9.37 1.75 14.18
C SER A 93 8.96 2.57 12.95
N VAL A 94 9.67 2.40 11.83
CA VAL A 94 9.31 3.02 10.55
C VAL A 94 9.04 1.93 9.55
N GLU A 95 7.86 1.96 8.94
CA GLU A 95 7.35 0.87 8.11
C GLU A 95 6.96 1.40 6.72
N PRO A 96 7.34 0.69 5.65
CA PRO A 96 6.87 1.04 4.32
C PRO A 96 5.38 0.71 4.23
N SER A 97 4.56 1.69 3.86
CA SER A 97 3.14 1.49 3.63
C SER A 97 2.62 2.46 2.60
N ARG A 98 1.91 1.93 1.59
CA ARG A 98 1.19 2.74 0.61
C ARG A 98 -0.20 3.15 1.09
N ASN A 99 -0.72 2.55 2.16
CA ASN A 99 -2.04 2.87 2.71
C ASN A 99 -2.01 4.10 3.66
N THR A 100 -1.39 5.20 3.20
CA THR A 100 -1.22 6.46 3.94
C THR A 100 -2.26 7.51 3.52
N MET A 101 -3.55 7.18 3.62
CA MET A 101 -4.64 8.00 3.06
C MET A 101 -4.71 9.42 3.62
N ALA A 102 -4.57 9.59 4.94
CA ALA A 102 -4.64 10.90 5.60
C ALA A 102 -3.52 11.83 5.10
N LEU A 103 -2.29 11.31 5.04
CA LEU A 103 -1.13 12.03 4.51
C LEU A 103 -1.30 12.37 3.03
N LYS A 104 -1.81 11.45 2.21
CA LYS A 104 -2.02 11.67 0.77
C LYS A 104 -3.05 12.78 0.51
N GLN A 105 -4.16 12.76 1.23
CA GLN A 105 -5.15 13.84 1.17
C GLN A 105 -4.54 15.18 1.58
N TRP A 106 -3.74 15.20 2.65
CA TRP A 106 -3.09 16.41 3.10
C TRP A 106 -2.06 16.94 2.10
N LEU A 107 -1.27 16.07 1.48
CA LEU A 107 -0.32 16.45 0.43
C LEU A 107 -1.03 17.04 -0.79
N GLU A 108 -2.21 16.52 -1.18
CA GLU A 108 -3.03 17.08 -2.24
C GLU A 108 -3.55 18.48 -1.89
N GLU A 109 -4.02 18.68 -0.66
CA GLU A 109 -4.42 20.01 -0.17
C GLU A 109 -3.25 21.00 -0.18
N ARG A 110 -2.09 20.57 0.31
CA ARG A 110 -0.87 21.37 0.34
C ARG A 110 -0.38 21.73 -1.05
N SER A 111 -0.56 20.85 -2.04
CA SER A 111 -0.15 21.14 -3.42
C SER A 111 -0.84 22.39 -4.00
N LYS A 112 -2.10 22.65 -3.59
CA LYS A 112 -2.87 23.85 -3.96
C LYS A 112 -2.38 25.13 -3.29
N VAL A 113 -1.64 25.01 -2.19
CA VAL A 113 -1.03 26.14 -1.48
C VAL A 113 0.28 26.53 -2.16
N TYR A 114 1.11 25.55 -2.54
CA TYR A 114 2.41 25.83 -3.16
C TYR A 114 2.29 26.68 -4.41
N SER A 115 1.28 26.45 -5.25
CA SER A 115 1.07 27.20 -6.49
C SER A 115 0.78 28.69 -6.31
N LYS A 116 0.48 29.12 -5.07
CA LYS A 116 0.20 30.51 -4.71
C LYS A 116 1.39 31.21 -4.06
N LEU A 117 2.48 30.49 -3.79
CA LEU A 117 3.67 31.05 -3.13
C LEU A 117 4.58 31.74 -4.16
N GLU A 118 5.24 32.82 -3.75
CA GLU A 118 6.15 33.59 -4.61
C GLU A 118 7.36 32.76 -5.08
N ASN A 119 7.77 31.78 -4.28
CA ASN A 119 8.89 30.89 -4.58
C ASN A 119 8.47 29.60 -5.29
N TYR A 120 7.24 29.52 -5.82
CA TYR A 120 6.79 28.41 -6.65
C TYR A 120 7.61 28.31 -7.94
N THR A 121 7.99 27.09 -8.33
CA THR A 121 8.82 26.86 -9.52
C THR A 121 8.02 26.89 -10.82
N GLY A 122 6.70 26.68 -10.77
CA GLY A 122 5.86 26.55 -11.97
C GLY A 122 5.86 25.15 -12.57
N GLU A 123 6.67 24.23 -12.04
CA GLU A 123 6.83 22.87 -12.59
C GLU A 123 5.58 22.00 -12.30
N PRO A 124 5.20 21.09 -13.22
CA PRO A 124 4.17 20.10 -12.95
C PRO A 124 4.53 19.28 -11.70
N TYR A 125 3.60 19.18 -10.76
CA TYR A 125 3.81 18.48 -9.50
C TYR A 125 2.61 17.62 -9.14
N ASN A 126 2.85 16.31 -9.01
CA ASN A 126 1.88 15.39 -8.42
C ASN A 126 2.38 14.95 -7.03
N PRO A 127 1.67 15.31 -5.95
CA PRO A 127 2.14 15.07 -4.58
C PRO A 127 2.23 13.59 -4.19
N VAL A 128 1.36 12.75 -4.77
CA VAL A 128 1.13 11.38 -4.29
C VAL A 128 1.60 10.31 -5.28
N THR A 129 1.98 10.70 -6.51
CA THR A 129 2.53 9.76 -7.49
C THR A 129 3.83 9.13 -7.00
N LEU A 130 3.91 7.82 -7.22
CA LEU A 130 5.12 7.02 -7.08
C LEU A 130 5.61 6.61 -8.47
N ASP A 131 6.91 6.32 -8.56
CA ASP A 131 7.49 5.74 -9.76
C ASP A 131 6.84 4.37 -10.02
N GLN A 132 6.52 4.10 -11.28
CA GLN A 132 5.94 2.83 -11.72
C GLN A 132 6.95 2.11 -12.62
N PRO A 133 7.95 1.42 -12.05
CA PRO A 133 8.93 0.70 -12.87
C PRO A 133 8.23 -0.35 -13.76
N PRO A 134 8.85 -0.76 -14.88
CA PRO A 134 8.33 -1.86 -15.68
C PRO A 134 8.16 -3.13 -14.81
N PRO A 135 7.05 -3.87 -14.96
CA PRO A 135 6.85 -5.07 -14.17
C PRO A 135 7.85 -6.16 -14.57
N LEU A 136 8.35 -6.89 -13.59
CA LEU A 136 9.25 -8.03 -13.78
C LEU A 136 8.43 -9.33 -13.84
N PRO A 137 8.84 -10.34 -14.63
CA PRO A 137 8.18 -11.64 -14.58
C PRO A 137 8.35 -12.28 -13.20
N LEU A 138 7.33 -13.04 -12.75
CA LEU A 138 7.49 -13.91 -11.59
C LEU A 138 8.61 -14.93 -11.84
N PRO A 139 9.45 -15.24 -10.83
CA PRO A 139 10.42 -16.33 -10.93
C PRO A 139 9.74 -17.66 -11.32
N GLU A 140 10.27 -18.37 -12.32
CA GLU A 140 9.67 -19.60 -12.88
C GLU A 140 9.48 -20.71 -11.83
N ASN A 141 10.36 -20.76 -10.83
CA ASN A 141 10.27 -21.69 -9.71
C ASN A 141 9.07 -21.40 -8.79
N LEU A 142 8.43 -20.25 -8.93
CA LEU A 142 7.25 -19.81 -8.15
C LEU A 142 5.96 -19.80 -8.96
N TRP A 143 6.00 -20.12 -10.26
CA TRP A 143 4.78 -20.18 -11.07
C TRP A 143 3.82 -21.22 -10.52
N GLY A 144 2.56 -20.82 -10.38
CA GLY A 144 1.47 -21.75 -10.12
C GLY A 144 1.12 -22.55 -11.37
N ASP A 145 0.42 -23.66 -11.16
CA ASP A 145 -0.08 -24.52 -12.23
C ASP A 145 -1.24 -23.85 -12.96
N ARG A 146 -2.12 -23.15 -12.22
CA ARG A 146 -3.29 -22.42 -12.74
C ARG A 146 -3.59 -21.19 -11.88
N TRP A 147 -4.33 -20.26 -12.47
CA TRP A 147 -4.91 -19.14 -11.74
C TRP A 147 -6.33 -18.84 -12.25
N ARG A 148 -7.14 -18.20 -11.40
CA ARG A 148 -8.49 -17.76 -11.76
C ARG A 148 -8.93 -16.52 -10.98
N PHE A 149 -9.83 -15.75 -11.57
CA PHE A 149 -10.59 -14.74 -10.81
C PHE A 149 -11.65 -15.42 -9.95
N ALA A 150 -11.83 -14.95 -8.73
CA ALA A 150 -12.81 -15.45 -7.76
C ALA A 150 -13.50 -14.30 -7.05
N ASN A 151 -14.55 -14.61 -6.29
CA ASN A 151 -15.29 -13.63 -5.50
C ASN A 151 -15.68 -14.23 -4.16
N LEU A 152 -15.56 -13.44 -3.11
CA LEU A 152 -16.03 -13.76 -1.76
C LEU A 152 -17.00 -12.68 -1.32
N SER A 153 -18.15 -13.06 -0.77
CA SER A 153 -19.04 -12.07 -0.13
C SER A 153 -18.34 -11.48 1.09
N ALA A 154 -18.46 -10.17 1.28
CA ALA A 154 -17.93 -9.46 2.44
C ALA A 154 -18.40 -10.04 3.78
N GLY A 155 -19.64 -10.54 3.84
CA GLY A 155 -20.17 -11.22 5.02
C GLY A 155 -19.54 -12.59 5.30
N ASN A 156 -19.01 -13.25 4.27
CA ASN A 156 -18.46 -14.61 4.40
C ASN A 156 -16.95 -14.62 4.67
N LEU A 157 -16.28 -13.46 4.63
CA LEU A 157 -14.83 -13.39 4.78
C LEU A 157 -14.34 -13.97 6.11
N GLN A 158 -15.04 -13.70 7.21
CA GLN A 158 -14.69 -14.25 8.53
C GLN A 158 -14.94 -15.76 8.62
N ALA A 159 -16.05 -16.24 8.05
CA ALA A 159 -16.38 -17.66 8.01
C ALA A 159 -15.35 -18.46 7.21
N PHE A 160 -14.87 -17.89 6.09
CA PHE A 160 -13.83 -18.51 5.26
C PHE A 160 -12.56 -18.88 6.04
N PHE A 161 -12.17 -18.08 7.05
CA PHE A 161 -11.00 -18.38 7.90
C PHE A 161 -11.30 -19.31 9.07
N ALA A 162 -12.56 -19.44 9.47
CA ALA A 162 -12.94 -20.31 10.59
C ALA A 162 -12.89 -21.80 10.21
N ASP A 163 -13.18 -22.11 8.95
CA ASP A 163 -13.37 -23.47 8.47
C ASP A 163 -12.06 -24.17 8.08
N SER A 164 -10.95 -23.45 7.91
CA SER A 164 -9.68 -24.05 7.50
C SER A 164 -8.47 -23.22 7.95
N PRO A 165 -7.47 -23.83 8.62
CA PRO A 165 -6.27 -23.10 9.00
C PRO A 165 -5.48 -22.72 7.73
N ILE A 166 -5.27 -21.42 7.53
CA ILE A 166 -4.43 -20.88 6.45
C ILE A 166 -3.06 -20.58 7.05
N PRO A 167 -1.98 -21.27 6.62
CA PRO A 167 -0.65 -21.13 7.22
C PRO A 167 -0.09 -19.71 7.18
N ILE A 168 -0.32 -18.98 6.09
CA ILE A 168 0.08 -17.58 5.94
C ILE A 168 -1.18 -16.75 5.75
N LEU A 169 -1.62 -16.09 6.81
CA LEU A 169 -2.81 -15.25 6.79
C LEU A 169 -2.41 -13.79 7.04
N GLN A 170 -2.67 -12.92 6.07
CA GLN A 170 -2.48 -11.47 6.19
C GLN A 170 -3.80 -10.75 5.97
N THR A 171 -4.47 -10.42 7.07
CA THR A 171 -5.77 -9.72 7.07
C THR A 171 -5.68 -8.53 8.03
N PRO A 172 -5.11 -7.38 7.61
CA PRO A 172 -5.07 -6.19 8.44
C PRO A 172 -6.47 -5.77 8.89
N ASP A 173 -6.63 -5.46 10.17
CA ASP A 173 -7.93 -5.12 10.74
C ASP A 173 -8.55 -3.93 10.02
N GLU A 174 -7.76 -2.93 9.63
CA GLU A 174 -8.24 -1.77 8.87
C GLU A 174 -8.86 -2.11 7.50
N PHE A 175 -8.56 -3.29 6.94
CA PHE A 175 -9.09 -3.73 5.66
C PHE A 175 -10.33 -4.62 5.80
N LEU A 176 -10.71 -5.00 7.02
CA LEU A 176 -11.90 -5.79 7.24
C LEU A 176 -13.14 -5.07 6.68
N PRO A 177 -14.05 -5.78 5.99
CA PRO A 177 -15.18 -5.14 5.32
C PRO A 177 -16.04 -4.26 6.24
N LEU A 178 -16.19 -4.67 7.51
CA LEU A 178 -16.90 -3.89 8.55
C LEU A 178 -16.24 -2.52 8.78
N ASN A 179 -14.91 -2.49 8.90
CA ASN A 179 -14.14 -1.27 9.17
C ASN A 179 -14.09 -0.34 7.95
N LEU A 180 -14.31 -0.89 6.75
CA LEU A 180 -14.48 -0.11 5.52
C LEU A 180 -15.94 0.32 5.26
N GLY A 181 -16.88 -0.08 6.12
CA GLY A 181 -18.31 0.19 5.93
C GLY A 181 -18.86 -0.43 4.65
N LEU A 182 -18.42 -1.64 4.30
CA LEU A 182 -18.96 -2.42 3.18
C LEU A 182 -20.15 -3.26 3.65
N ALA A 183 -21.23 -3.27 2.86
CA ALA A 183 -22.37 -4.13 3.11
C ALA A 183 -21.98 -5.60 2.89
N SER A 184 -22.55 -6.52 3.68
CA SER A 184 -22.21 -7.96 3.64
C SER A 184 -22.40 -8.60 2.27
N VAL A 185 -23.33 -8.10 1.45
CA VAL A 185 -23.62 -8.60 0.10
C VAL A 185 -22.59 -8.18 -0.95
N VAL A 186 -21.71 -7.21 -0.64
CA VAL A 186 -20.68 -6.75 -1.58
C VAL A 186 -19.73 -7.90 -1.88
N ALA A 187 -19.53 -8.19 -3.17
CA ALA A 187 -18.54 -9.15 -3.63
C ALA A 187 -17.14 -8.53 -3.58
N ILE A 188 -16.26 -9.12 -2.78
CA ILE A 188 -14.84 -8.85 -2.75
C ILE A 188 -14.21 -9.70 -3.86
N PRO A 189 -13.70 -9.09 -4.95
CA PRO A 189 -13.04 -9.85 -6.00
C PRO A 189 -11.66 -10.32 -5.53
N GLY A 190 -11.14 -11.37 -6.14
CA GLY A 190 -9.80 -11.86 -5.84
C GLY A 190 -9.22 -12.72 -6.92
N ILE A 191 -7.95 -13.09 -6.71
CA ILE A 191 -7.20 -13.98 -7.58
C ILE A 191 -6.83 -15.21 -6.77
N VAL A 192 -7.09 -16.38 -7.32
CA VAL A 192 -6.70 -17.67 -6.75
C VAL A 192 -5.61 -18.26 -7.63
N ILE A 193 -4.50 -18.67 -7.02
CA ILE A 193 -3.40 -19.37 -7.68
C ILE A 193 -3.34 -20.80 -7.11
N ASP A 194 -3.54 -21.78 -7.99
CA ASP A 194 -3.33 -23.18 -7.69
C ASP A 194 -1.85 -23.48 -7.94
N GLY A 195 -1.07 -23.55 -6.87
CA GLY A 195 0.39 -23.64 -6.92
C GLY A 195 0.94 -25.07 -6.91
N GLY A 196 0.10 -26.10 -6.81
CA GLY A 196 0.54 -27.48 -6.70
C GLY A 196 1.58 -27.67 -5.59
N LYS A 197 2.70 -28.32 -5.95
CA LYS A 197 3.85 -28.51 -5.06
C LYS A 197 4.59 -27.21 -4.71
N LYS A 198 4.41 -26.15 -5.49
CA LYS A 198 5.05 -24.83 -5.31
C LYS A 198 4.19 -23.86 -4.50
N SER A 199 2.97 -24.24 -4.11
CA SER A 199 2.01 -23.36 -3.41
C SER A 199 2.59 -22.75 -2.12
N MET A 200 3.25 -23.54 -1.27
CA MET A 200 3.87 -23.03 -0.04
C MET A 200 5.12 -22.17 -0.30
N PRO A 201 6.08 -22.57 -1.17
CA PRO A 201 7.15 -21.66 -1.60
C PRO A 201 6.66 -20.32 -2.16
N LEU A 202 5.64 -20.33 -3.03
CA LEU A 202 5.01 -19.12 -3.56
C LEU A 202 4.39 -18.28 -2.45
N ALA A 203 3.67 -18.91 -1.52
CA ALA A 203 3.04 -18.20 -0.41
C ALA A 203 4.05 -17.51 0.50
N ARG A 204 5.20 -18.14 0.78
CA ARG A 204 6.29 -17.54 1.56
C ARG A 204 6.93 -16.35 0.83
N TRP A 205 7.21 -16.53 -0.46
CA TRP A 205 7.76 -15.44 -1.27
C TRP A 205 6.81 -14.23 -1.32
N LEU A 206 5.50 -14.46 -1.49
CA LEU A 206 4.50 -13.40 -1.41
C LEU A 206 4.56 -12.69 -0.05
N ALA A 207 4.62 -13.43 1.06
CA ALA A 207 4.73 -12.83 2.39
C ALA A 207 5.97 -11.94 2.53
N GLU A 208 7.10 -12.32 1.93
CA GLU A 208 8.36 -11.56 1.94
C GLU A 208 8.28 -10.27 1.13
N ILE A 209 7.72 -10.32 -0.08
CA ILE A 209 7.63 -9.13 -0.96
C ILE A 209 6.53 -8.15 -0.55
N LYS A 210 5.65 -8.55 0.39
CA LYS A 210 4.52 -7.74 0.93
C LYS A 210 3.58 -7.28 -0.19
N PRO A 211 2.69 -8.15 -0.70
CA PRO A 211 1.75 -7.79 -1.76
C PRO A 211 0.92 -6.59 -1.33
N PHE A 212 0.71 -5.68 -2.27
CA PHE A 212 -0.06 -4.46 -2.06
C PHE A 212 -1.36 -4.49 -2.84
N SER A 213 -1.30 -4.75 -4.15
CA SER A 213 -2.48 -4.70 -5.01
C SER A 213 -2.28 -5.50 -6.29
N CYS A 214 -3.27 -6.30 -6.67
CA CYS A 214 -3.36 -6.89 -8.00
C CYS A 214 -4.14 -5.98 -8.94
N ASN A 215 -3.62 -5.73 -10.13
CA ASN A 215 -4.20 -4.82 -11.11
C ASN A 215 -4.21 -5.44 -12.51
N TYR A 216 -5.33 -5.31 -13.20
CA TYR A 216 -5.41 -5.52 -14.65
C TYR A 216 -4.80 -4.33 -15.38
N ILE A 217 -3.94 -4.62 -16.35
CA ILE A 217 -3.31 -3.66 -17.25
C ILE A 217 -3.61 -4.08 -18.69
N ALA A 218 -4.33 -3.22 -19.40
CA ALA A 218 -4.66 -3.46 -20.80
C ALA A 218 -3.39 -3.41 -21.67
N GLY A 219 -3.25 -4.31 -22.64
CA GLY A 219 -2.03 -4.42 -23.43
C GLY A 219 -2.13 -5.33 -24.65
N SER A 220 -0.97 -5.75 -25.16
CA SER A 220 -0.85 -6.78 -26.20
C SER A 220 0.43 -7.58 -25.94
N PRO A 221 0.38 -8.64 -25.12
CA PRO A 221 -0.82 -9.19 -24.45
C PRO A 221 -1.29 -8.35 -23.26
N ASP A 222 -2.53 -8.57 -22.81
CA ASP A 222 -3.04 -8.04 -21.55
C ASP A 222 -2.33 -8.69 -20.35
N GLY A 223 -2.32 -8.00 -19.21
CA GLY A 223 -1.53 -8.43 -18.05
C GLY A 223 -2.26 -8.30 -16.72
N LEU A 224 -2.03 -9.26 -15.83
CA LEU A 224 -2.34 -9.19 -14.41
C LEU A 224 -1.05 -8.90 -13.63
N ILE A 225 -0.97 -7.72 -13.03
CA ILE A 225 0.22 -7.21 -12.35
C ILE A 225 -0.01 -7.18 -10.83
N LEU A 226 0.88 -7.83 -10.07
CA LEU A 226 0.98 -7.66 -8.62
C LEU A 226 1.92 -6.51 -8.31
N GLU A 227 1.43 -5.51 -7.58
CA GLU A 227 2.26 -4.50 -6.93
C GLU A 227 2.61 -4.98 -5.52
N SER A 228 3.84 -4.73 -5.08
CA SER A 228 4.33 -5.12 -3.77
C SER A 228 5.30 -4.10 -3.18
N GLY A 229 5.47 -4.13 -1.87
CA GLY A 229 6.29 -3.14 -1.17
C GLY A 229 5.82 -1.70 -1.47
N LEU A 230 6.77 -0.83 -1.84
CA LEU A 230 6.46 0.55 -2.20
C LEU A 230 6.25 0.75 -3.71
N ILE A 231 7.05 0.10 -4.57
CA ILE A 231 7.02 0.32 -6.03
C ILE A 231 7.28 -0.94 -6.86
N ASP A 232 7.51 -2.10 -6.24
CA ASP A 232 7.83 -3.31 -7.00
C ASP A 232 6.60 -3.82 -7.73
N ARG A 233 6.81 -4.37 -8.93
CA ARG A 233 5.74 -4.80 -9.84
C ARG A 233 6.10 -6.12 -10.48
N TRP A 234 5.17 -7.06 -10.45
CA TRP A 234 5.35 -8.43 -10.91
C TRP A 234 4.26 -8.83 -11.89
N VAL A 235 4.63 -9.39 -13.04
CA VAL A 235 3.69 -10.00 -13.98
C VAL A 235 3.27 -11.36 -13.44
N ILE A 236 2.02 -11.47 -12.95
CA ILE A 236 1.47 -12.75 -12.49
C ILE A 236 1.08 -13.61 -13.68
N ALA A 237 0.42 -13.00 -14.67
CA ALA A 237 -0.06 -13.67 -15.87
C ALA A 237 -0.17 -12.66 -17.02
N THR A 238 -0.02 -13.16 -18.24
CA THR A 238 -0.43 -12.48 -19.47
C THR A 238 -1.49 -13.30 -20.19
N PHE A 239 -2.39 -12.65 -20.90
CA PHE A 239 -3.49 -13.31 -21.60
C PHE A 239 -3.97 -12.47 -22.80
N GLU A 240 -4.51 -13.15 -23.81
CA GLU A 240 -5.15 -12.53 -24.99
C GLU A 240 -6.59 -13.04 -25.19
N ASP A 241 -7.01 -14.00 -24.36
CA ASP A 241 -8.33 -14.59 -24.42
C ASP A 241 -9.41 -13.57 -24.03
N ALA A 242 -10.41 -13.41 -24.89
CA ALA A 242 -11.45 -12.40 -24.73
C ALA A 242 -12.31 -12.61 -23.48
N GLU A 243 -12.56 -13.86 -23.06
CA GLU A 243 -13.31 -14.15 -21.84
C GLU A 243 -12.49 -13.79 -20.60
N VAL A 244 -11.18 -14.07 -20.62
CA VAL A 244 -10.26 -13.69 -19.54
C VAL A 244 -10.13 -12.16 -19.43
N ILE A 245 -10.07 -11.46 -20.57
CA ILE A 245 -10.05 -9.99 -20.61
C ILE A 245 -11.34 -9.41 -19.98
N GLU A 246 -12.50 -9.96 -20.30
CA GLU A 246 -13.77 -9.50 -19.74
C GLU A 246 -13.88 -9.80 -18.23
N ALA A 247 -13.36 -10.96 -17.80
CA ALA A 247 -13.26 -11.28 -16.38
C ALA A 247 -12.31 -10.32 -15.63
N ALA A 248 -11.20 -9.91 -16.25
CA ALA A 248 -10.26 -8.94 -15.68
C ALA A 248 -10.87 -7.54 -15.55
N LYS A 249 -11.64 -7.09 -16.55
CA LYS A 249 -12.42 -5.84 -16.45
C LYS A 249 -13.46 -5.92 -15.34
N THR A 250 -14.18 -7.04 -15.24
CA THR A 250 -15.16 -7.28 -14.18
C THR A 250 -14.50 -7.27 -12.80
N PHE A 251 -13.30 -7.83 -12.67
CA PHE A 251 -12.48 -7.78 -11.45
C PHE A 251 -12.20 -6.33 -11.03
N GLU A 252 -11.77 -5.46 -11.95
CA GLU A 252 -11.51 -4.04 -11.64
C GLU A 252 -12.78 -3.27 -11.23
N VAL A 253 -13.90 -3.50 -11.92
CA VAL A 253 -15.19 -2.88 -11.57
C VAL A 253 -15.61 -3.29 -10.16
N ARG A 254 -15.53 -4.58 -9.82
CA ARG A 254 -15.87 -5.06 -8.47
C ARG A 254 -14.91 -4.54 -7.41
N LYS A 255 -13.63 -4.41 -7.74
CA LYS A 255 -12.60 -3.88 -6.84
C LYS A 255 -12.91 -2.43 -6.48
N GLN A 256 -13.34 -1.63 -7.46
CA GLN A 256 -13.82 -0.26 -7.24
C GLN A 256 -15.06 -0.22 -6.32
N LEU A 257 -16.07 -1.06 -6.60
CA LEU A 257 -17.27 -1.19 -5.75
C LEU A 257 -16.94 -1.63 -4.31
N ALA A 258 -15.91 -2.45 -4.14
CA ALA A 258 -15.39 -2.89 -2.85
C ALA A 258 -14.40 -1.89 -2.23
N LYS A 259 -14.35 -0.63 -2.68
CA LYS A 259 -13.45 0.42 -2.17
C LYS A 259 -11.96 0.03 -2.21
N GLY A 260 -11.56 -0.67 -3.27
CA GLY A 260 -10.19 -1.13 -3.52
C GLY A 260 -9.85 -2.44 -2.83
N LEU A 261 -10.77 -2.96 -2.01
CA LEU A 261 -10.62 -4.23 -1.29
C LEU A 261 -10.69 -5.40 -2.27
N HIS A 262 -9.71 -6.28 -2.19
CA HIS A 262 -9.63 -7.52 -2.97
C HIS A 262 -8.77 -8.53 -2.22
N PHE A 263 -8.65 -9.75 -2.74
CA PHE A 263 -7.80 -10.77 -2.11
C PHE A 263 -6.89 -11.49 -3.10
N LEU A 264 -5.81 -12.06 -2.56
CA LEU A 264 -4.97 -13.05 -3.21
C LEU A 264 -5.01 -14.33 -2.37
N LEU A 265 -5.29 -15.46 -3.01
CA LEU A 265 -5.30 -16.77 -2.38
C LEU A 265 -4.32 -17.69 -3.11
N VAL A 266 -3.47 -18.37 -2.36
CA VAL A 266 -2.61 -19.43 -2.87
C VAL A 266 -2.98 -20.74 -2.20
N GLN A 267 -3.21 -21.76 -3.01
CA GLN A 267 -3.61 -23.10 -2.58
C GLN A 267 -2.90 -24.18 -3.39
N PRO A 268 -2.77 -25.42 -2.90
CA PRO A 268 -2.19 -26.51 -3.69
C PRO A 268 -3.04 -26.88 -4.91
N ASP A 269 -4.36 -26.95 -4.75
CA ASP A 269 -5.32 -27.37 -5.77
C ASP A 269 -6.70 -26.75 -5.54
N ASP A 270 -7.67 -27.05 -6.40
CA ASP A 270 -9.05 -26.55 -6.34
C ASP A 270 -9.99 -27.36 -5.44
N SER A 271 -9.47 -28.25 -4.59
CA SER A 271 -10.29 -29.08 -3.69
C SER A 271 -11.06 -28.27 -2.64
N GLY A 272 -10.62 -27.04 -2.36
CA GLY A 272 -11.19 -26.19 -1.31
C GLY A 272 -10.91 -26.68 0.11
N MET A 273 -10.05 -27.69 0.29
CA MET A 273 -9.74 -28.29 1.59
C MET A 273 -8.44 -27.77 2.21
N THR A 274 -7.48 -27.34 1.38
CA THR A 274 -6.15 -26.92 1.85
C THR A 274 -5.75 -25.59 1.23
N PHE A 275 -5.19 -24.72 2.05
CA PHE A 275 -4.71 -23.40 1.65
C PHE A 275 -3.26 -23.22 2.07
N SER A 276 -2.50 -22.45 1.29
CA SER A 276 -1.10 -22.13 1.58
C SER A 276 -0.95 -20.70 2.10
N GLY A 277 -1.71 -19.75 1.54
CA GLY A 277 -1.73 -18.39 2.05
C GLY A 277 -2.89 -17.55 1.53
N PHE A 278 -3.29 -16.54 2.31
CA PHE A 278 -4.34 -15.59 1.99
C PHE A 278 -3.91 -14.18 2.37
N TRP A 279 -4.13 -13.22 1.46
CA TRP A 279 -3.89 -11.80 1.66
C TRP A 279 -5.15 -11.02 1.38
N LEU A 280 -5.62 -10.25 2.36
CA LEU A 280 -6.60 -9.20 2.16
C LEU A 280 -5.84 -7.92 1.79
N LEU A 281 -6.11 -7.42 0.58
CA LEU A 281 -5.38 -6.32 -0.03
C LEU A 281 -6.30 -5.14 -0.26
N LYS A 282 -5.76 -3.93 -0.15
CA LYS A 282 -6.48 -2.70 -0.47
C LYS A 282 -5.63 -1.84 -1.40
N GLY A 283 -6.04 -1.84 -2.67
CA GLY A 283 -5.40 -1.02 -3.69
C GLY A 283 -5.83 0.44 -3.62
N GLU A 284 -5.06 1.30 -4.28
CA GLU A 284 -5.48 2.68 -4.54
C GLU A 284 -6.65 2.68 -5.53
N LEU A 285 -7.66 3.49 -5.24
CA LEU A 285 -8.75 3.72 -6.18
C LEU A 285 -8.21 4.56 -7.32
N LYS A 286 -8.32 4.05 -8.55
CA LYS A 286 -8.11 4.86 -9.75
C LYS A 286 -9.37 5.69 -9.96
N ASN A 287 -9.21 7.02 -9.95
CA ASN A 287 -10.26 7.96 -10.36
C ASN A 287 -10.47 7.91 -11.88
#